data_AF-A0A6B3MUG1-F1
#
_entry.id   AF-A0A6B3MUG1-F1
#
_cell.length_a   1.000
_cell.length_b   1.000
_cell.length_c   1.000
_cell.angle_alpha   90.00
_cell.angle_beta   90.00
_cell.angle_gamma   90.00
#
_symmetry.space_group_name_H-M   'P 1'
#
loop_
_entity.id
_entity.type
_entity.pdbx_description
1 polymer ?
#
loop_
_entity_poly.entity_id
_entity_poly.type
_entity_poly.pdbx_seq_one_letter_code
_entity_poly.pdbx_strand_id
1 'polypeptide(L)'
;MNKSKTRGFAPQSEWKKVNWRKLEMTVFKLQKRIYRASQRGNVRVVRKLQKTLMKSWSAKMIAVRRVTQENKGKKTAGIDGQKAL
;
A
#
# COMPACT_ATOMS: atom_id res chain seq x y z
N MET A 1 -27.30 -15.32 -26.19
CA MET A 1 -26.66 -14.20 -25.47
C MET A 1 -25.90 -14.77 -24.27
N ASN A 2 -24.59 -14.96 -24.43
CA ASN A 2 -23.75 -15.53 -23.38
C ASN A 2 -23.37 -14.43 -22.38
N LYS A 3 -24.03 -14.41 -21.21
CA LYS A 3 -23.65 -13.55 -20.09
C LYS A 3 -22.26 -13.99 -19.62
N SER A 4 -21.25 -13.18 -19.90
CA SER A 4 -19.90 -13.33 -19.35
C SER A 4 -19.98 -13.40 -17.82
N LYS A 5 -19.49 -14.50 -17.24
CA LYS A 5 -19.26 -14.63 -15.79
C LYS A 5 -18.16 -13.66 -15.38
N THR A 6 -18.47 -12.39 -15.17
CA THR A 6 -17.59 -11.53 -14.38
C THR A 6 -17.50 -12.16 -13.00
N ARG A 7 -16.33 -12.75 -12.69
CA ARG A 7 -16.02 -13.20 -11.33
C ARG A 7 -16.18 -11.98 -10.44
N GLY A 8 -17.24 -11.93 -9.65
CA GLY A 8 -17.41 -10.89 -8.65
C GLY A 8 -16.14 -10.83 -7.83
N PHE A 9 -15.44 -9.69 -7.88
CA PHE A 9 -14.31 -9.43 -7.01
C PHE A 9 -14.88 -9.37 -5.60
N ALA A 10 -14.83 -10.47 -4.85
CA ALA A 10 -15.21 -10.52 -3.44
C ALA A 10 -14.06 -9.91 -2.64
N PRO A 11 -14.04 -8.57 -2.43
CA PRO A 11 -12.83 -7.86 -2.01
C PRO A 11 -12.40 -8.34 -0.62
N GLN A 12 -13.39 -8.59 0.23
CA GLN A 12 -13.23 -8.84 1.65
C GLN A 12 -12.46 -10.13 1.99
N SER A 13 -12.49 -11.13 1.09
CA SER A 13 -11.90 -12.44 1.37
C SER A 13 -10.39 -12.48 1.17
N GLU A 14 -9.87 -11.72 0.20
CA GLU A 14 -8.45 -11.72 -0.15
C GLU A 14 -7.63 -10.80 0.75
N TRP A 15 -8.16 -9.63 1.15
CA TRP A 15 -7.47 -8.71 2.07
C TRP A 15 -7.17 -9.32 3.45
N LYS A 16 -8.04 -10.22 3.93
CA LYS A 16 -7.85 -10.91 5.22
C LYS A 16 -6.74 -11.97 5.17
N LYS A 17 -6.42 -12.51 3.99
CA LYS A 17 -5.38 -13.53 3.79
C LYS A 17 -3.97 -12.93 3.67
N VAL A 18 -3.86 -11.63 3.42
CA VAL A 18 -2.58 -10.95 3.29
C VAL A 18 -1.84 -10.95 4.63
N ASN A 19 -0.61 -11.44 4.66
CA ASN A 19 0.25 -11.33 5.83
C ASN A 19 0.81 -9.89 5.96
N TRP A 20 0.03 -9.02 6.59
CA TRP A 20 0.33 -7.60 6.75
C TRP A 20 1.65 -7.35 7.48
N ARG A 21 1.91 -8.10 8.57
CA ARG A 21 3.15 -7.98 9.35
C ARG A 21 4.39 -8.18 8.49
N LYS A 22 4.37 -9.15 7.58
CA LYS A 22 5.49 -9.39 6.65
C LYS A 22 5.73 -8.21 5.70
N LEU A 23 4.65 -7.60 5.20
CA LEU A 23 4.74 -6.42 4.32
C LEU A 23 5.28 -5.21 5.08
N GLU A 24 4.76 -4.95 6.27
CA GLU A 24 5.21 -3.86 7.16
C GLU A 24 6.69 -4.02 7.52
N MET A 25 7.14 -5.22 7.89
CA MET A 25 8.55 -5.47 8.18
C MET A 25 9.46 -5.20 6.97
N THR A 26 9.00 -5.53 5.77
CA THR A 26 9.76 -5.29 4.53
C THR A 26 9.90 -3.79 4.27
N VAL A 27 8.80 -3.04 4.40
CA VAL A 27 8.78 -1.58 4.25
C VAL A 27 9.65 -0.92 5.31
N PHE A 28 9.52 -1.32 6.57
CA PHE A 28 10.28 -0.79 7.71
C PHE A 28 11.79 -0.97 7.54
N LYS A 29 12.24 -2.16 7.10
CA LYS A 29 13.66 -2.40 6.82
C LYS A 29 14.19 -1.46 5.73
N LEU A 30 13.40 -1.21 4.68
CA LEU A 30 13.80 -0.31 3.60
C LEU A 30 13.85 1.16 4.06
N GLN A 31 12.87 1.60 4.84
CA GLN A 31 12.86 2.93 5.47
C GLN A 31 14.07 3.12 6.40
N LYS A 32 14.42 2.11 7.21
CA LYS A 32 15.61 2.16 8.07
C LYS A 32 16.91 2.27 7.28
N ARG A 33 16.99 1.64 6.11
CA ARG A 33 18.14 1.79 5.19
C ARG A 33 18.21 3.21 4.61
N ILE A 34 17.06 3.80 4.24
CA ILE A 34 16.99 5.20 3.80
C ILE A 34 17.49 6.13 4.91
N TYR A 35 16.99 5.95 6.13
CA TYR A 35 17.42 6.74 7.29
C TYR A 35 18.93 6.65 7.53
N ARG A 36 19.49 5.43 7.57
CA ARG A 36 20.94 5.23 7.74
C ARG A 36 21.77 5.85 6.60
N ALA A 37 21.30 5.76 5.36
CA ALA A 37 21.97 6.39 4.22
C ALA A 37 21.93 7.92 4.30
N SER A 38 20.80 8.48 4.77
CA SER A 38 20.63 9.91 4.99
C SER A 38 21.55 10.43 6.08
N GLN A 39 21.68 9.72 7.20
CA GLN A 39 22.58 10.08 8.31
C GLN A 39 24.06 10.12 7.87
N ARG A 40 24.45 9.33 6.87
CA ARG A 40 25.81 9.31 6.29
C ARG A 40 26.01 10.33 5.16
N GLY A 41 25.02 11.16 4.86
CA GLY A 41 25.08 12.12 3.74
C GLY A 41 25.07 11.49 2.34
N ASN A 42 24.78 10.19 2.20
CA ASN A 42 24.83 9.51 0.91
C ASN A 42 23.53 9.72 0.10
N VAL A 43 23.37 10.91 -0.45
CA VAL A 43 22.17 11.34 -1.19
C VAL A 43 21.86 10.44 -2.39
N ARG A 44 22.89 9.95 -3.10
CA ARG A 44 22.72 9.04 -4.25
C ARG A 44 22.05 7.73 -3.81
N VAL A 45 22.49 7.15 -2.70
CA VAL A 45 21.89 5.92 -2.15
C VAL A 45 20.49 6.18 -1.61
N VAL A 46 20.25 7.31 -0.94
CA VAL A 46 18.90 7.71 -0.50
C VAL A 46 17.92 7.72 -1.67
N ARG A 47 18.25 8.41 -2.78
CA ARG A 47 17.38 8.49 -3.97
C ARG A 47 17.12 7.10 -4.58
N LYS A 48 18.14 6.25 -4.65
CA LYS A 48 18.00 4.87 -5.16
C LYS A 48 17.06 4.04 -4.27
N LEU A 49 17.20 4.14 -2.95
CA LEU A 49 16.35 3.42 -1.99
C LEU A 49 14.91 3.96 -1.97
N GLN A 50 14.70 5.27 -2.07
CA GLN A 50 13.37 5.87 -2.23
C GLN A 50 12.70 5.37 -3.51
N LYS A 51 13.41 5.34 -4.65
CA LYS A 51 12.88 4.77 -5.89
C LYS A 51 12.50 3.30 -5.75
N THR A 52 13.29 2.53 -4.98
CA THR A 52 12.97 1.14 -4.64
C THR A 52 11.70 1.05 -3.79
N LEU A 53 11.55 1.91 -2.79
CA LEU A 53 10.37 1.97 -1.91
C LEU A 53 9.11 2.27 -2.72
N MET A 54 9.15 3.27 -3.60
CA MET A 54 8.00 3.64 -4.45
C MET A 54 7.59 2.53 -5.43
N LYS A 55 8.56 1.72 -5.89
CA LYS A 55 8.29 0.57 -6.77
C LYS A 55 7.85 -0.69 -6.03
N SER A 56 8.05 -0.76 -4.72
CA SER A 56 7.77 -1.96 -3.92
C SER A 56 6.28 -2.29 -3.88
N TRP A 57 5.94 -3.53 -4.22
CA TRP A 57 4.57 -4.04 -4.08
C TRP A 57 4.09 -4.01 -2.63
N SER A 58 4.96 -4.37 -1.67
CA SER A 58 4.63 -4.32 -0.24
C SER A 58 4.29 -2.89 0.21
N ALA A 59 5.03 -1.89 -0.27
CA ALA A 59 4.75 -0.49 0.07
C ALA A 59 3.42 -0.02 -0.51
N LYS A 60 3.12 -0.39 -1.77
CA LYS A 60 1.84 -0.10 -2.42
C LYS A 60 0.66 -0.74 -1.68
N MET A 61 0.79 -2.02 -1.28
CA MET A 61 -0.25 -2.73 -0.53
C MET A 61 -0.56 -2.06 0.81
N ILE A 62 0.47 -1.66 1.57
CA ILE A 62 0.29 -0.94 2.84
C ILE A 62 -0.36 0.43 2.60
N ALA A 63 0.05 1.16 1.56
CA ALA A 63 -0.56 2.45 1.23
C ALA A 63 -2.05 2.31 0.87
N VAL A 64 -2.43 1.31 0.07
CA VAL A 64 -3.83 1.05 -0.28
C VAL A 64 -4.62 0.66 0.97
N ARG A 65 -4.11 -0.24 1.81
CA ARG A 65 -4.77 -0.60 3.09
C ARG A 65 -4.99 0.63 3.96
N ARG A 66 -3.98 1.50 4.06
CA ARG A 66 -4.08 2.72 4.86
C ARG A 66 -5.24 3.59 4.41
N VAL A 67 -5.33 3.86 3.10
CA VAL A 67 -6.40 4.70 2.51
C VAL A 67 -7.77 4.03 2.61
N THR A 68 -7.87 2.74 2.29
CA THR A 68 -9.15 2.04 2.13
C THR A 68 -9.73 1.50 3.44
N GLN A 69 -8.89 1.10 4.41
CA GLN A 69 -9.33 0.36 5.60
C GLN A 69 -9.05 1.10 6.91
N GLU A 70 -7.94 1.84 7.02
CA GLU A 70 -7.49 2.41 8.31
C GLU A 70 -7.82 3.90 8.47
N ASN A 71 -7.81 4.67 7.38
CA ASN A 71 -8.04 6.10 7.45
C ASN A 71 -9.46 6.41 7.94
N LYS A 72 -9.59 7.32 8.91
CA LYS A 72 -10.88 7.75 9.48
C LYS A 72 -11.83 8.34 8.43
N GLY A 73 -11.28 9.00 7.40
CA GLY A 73 -12.00 9.56 6.26
C GLY A 73 -12.34 8.57 5.14
N LYS A 74 -12.15 7.25 5.32
CA LYS A 74 -12.52 6.24 4.31
C LYS A 74 -14.03 6.19 3.99
N LYS A 75 -14.85 6.83 4.84
CA LYS A 75 -16.30 7.00 4.65
C LYS A 75 -16.66 8.33 3.98
N THR A 76 -15.68 9.20 3.72
CA THR A 76 -15.89 10.45 2.99
C THR A 76 -16.09 10.12 1.52
N ALA A 77 -17.14 10.68 0.92
CA ALA A 77 -17.43 10.48 -0.49
C ALA A 77 -16.24 10.90 -1.36
N GLY A 78 -15.91 10.07 -2.35
CA GLY A 78 -14.93 10.39 -3.37
C GLY A 78 -15.51 11.30 -4.45
N ILE A 79 -14.80 11.38 -5.58
CA ILE A 79 -15.27 12.10 -6.78
C ILE A 79 -16.57 11.49 -7.33
N ASP A 80 -16.82 10.21 -7.04
CA ASP A 80 -18.05 9.48 -7.37
C ASP A 80 -19.24 9.82 -6.46
N GLY A 81 -19.07 10.65 -5.42
CA GLY A 81 -20.15 11.14 -4.56
C GLY A 81 -20.76 10.10 -3.62
N GLN A 82 -20.28 8.86 -3.63
CA GLN A 82 -20.84 7.77 -2.83
C GLN A 82 -20.12 7.62 -1.48
N LYS A 83 -20.88 7.56 -0.38
CA LYS A 83 -20.35 7.29 0.97
C LYS A 83 -20.50 5.81 1.30
N ALA A 84 -19.47 5.22 1.89
CA ALA A 84 -19.58 3.92 2.55
C ALA A 84 -20.30 4.12 3.91
N LEU A 85 -21.60 3.79 3.95
CA LEU A 85 -22.45 3.83 5.14
C LEU A 85 -21.88 2.92 6.25
#